data_AF-A0A929A5P6-F1
#
_entry.id   AF-A0A929A5P6-F1
#
_cell.length_a   1.000
_cell.length_b   1.000
_cell.length_c   1.000
_cell.angle_alpha   90.00
_cell.angle_beta   90.00
_cell.angle_gamma   90.00
#
_symmetry.space_group_name_H-M   'P 1'
#
loop_
_entity.id
_entity.type
_entity.pdbx_description
1 polymer ?
#
loop_
_entity_poly.entity_id
_entity_poly.type
_entity_poly.pdbx_seq_one_letter_code
_entity_poly.pdbx_strand_id
1 'polypeptide(L)'
;MQIKTIFQEAIAESDEVVTIAVITNVTSHCILARQLMDVLGKPPVHSDLEILGSDDTWTIAWSQPQLTVDAATAAIQRALSPTMQENSTR
;
A
#
# COMPACT_ATOMS: atom_id res chain seq x y z
N MET A 1 10.02 -5.92 -5.19
CA MET A 1 9.11 -5.41 -4.14
C MET A 1 8.28 -6.55 -3.58
N GLN A 2 8.12 -6.62 -2.27
CA GLN A 2 7.33 -7.67 -1.60
C GLN A 2 6.74 -7.15 -0.28
N ILE A 3 5.56 -7.64 0.10
CA ILE A 3 4.97 -7.36 1.42
C ILE A 3 5.72 -8.18 2.47
N LYS A 4 6.34 -7.51 3.44
CA LYS A 4 6.94 -8.14 4.61
C LYS A 4 5.89 -8.39 5.70
N THR A 5 5.04 -7.40 5.96
CA THR A 5 3.91 -7.51 6.88
C THR A 5 2.82 -6.51 6.52
N ILE A 6 1.59 -6.81 6.91
CA ILE A 6 0.45 -5.92 6.83
C ILE A 6 -0.49 -6.21 7.99
N PHE A 7 -0.95 -5.16 8.67
CA PHE A 7 -1.84 -5.28 9.81
C PHE A 7 -2.68 -4.01 9.97
N GLN A 8 -3.71 -4.10 10.81
CA GLN A 8 -4.54 -2.96 11.22
C GLN A 8 -4.35 -2.70 12.71
N GLU A 9 -4.31 -1.43 13.07
CA GLU A 9 -4.35 -0.98 14.46
C GLU A 9 -5.44 0.08 14.62
N ALA A 10 -6.08 0.10 15.78
CA ALA A 10 -7.00 1.18 16.16
C ALA A 10 -6.18 2.40 16.59
N ILE A 11 -6.59 3.58 16.14
CA ILE A 11 -5.98 4.83 16.58
C ILE A 11 -6.54 5.16 17.97
N ALA A 12 -5.65 5.27 18.95
CA ALA A 12 -6.03 5.52 20.35
C ALA A 12 -6.95 6.74 20.46
N GLU A 13 -7.98 6.61 21.32
CA GLU A 13 -8.97 7.67 21.57
C GLU A 13 -9.86 8.01 20.37
N SER A 14 -9.92 7.15 19.34
CA SER A 14 -10.83 7.29 18.20
C SER A 14 -11.46 5.94 17.78
N ASP A 15 -12.55 6.00 17.00
CA ASP A 15 -13.12 4.84 16.32
C ASP A 15 -12.40 4.52 14.99
N GLU A 16 -11.28 5.19 14.72
CA GLU A 16 -10.54 5.05 13.47
C GLU A 16 -9.57 3.88 13.53
N VAL A 17 -9.34 3.29 12.36
CA VAL A 17 -8.33 2.25 12.17
C VAL A 17 -7.35 2.70 11.11
N VAL A 18 -6.08 2.35 11.29
CA VAL A 18 -5.02 2.55 10.30
C VAL A 18 -4.56 1.18 9.82
N THR A 19 -4.41 1.02 8.52
CA THR A 19 -3.71 -0.14 7.99
C THR A 19 -2.26 0.24 7.74
N ILE A 20 -1.36 -0.63 8.18
CA ILE A 20 0.08 -0.46 8.04
C ILE A 20 0.61 -1.62 7.21
N ALA A 21 1.33 -1.32 6.12
CA ALA A 21 2.02 -2.29 5.30
C ALA A 21 3.51 -1.98 5.23
N VAL A 22 4.35 -2.98 5.48
CA VAL A 22 5.81 -2.87 5.32
C VAL A 22 6.21 -3.60 4.04
N ILE A 23 6.81 -2.86 3.12
CA ILE A 23 7.26 -3.35 1.81
C ILE A 23 8.78 -3.36 1.80
N THR A 24 9.37 -4.46 1.31
CA THR A 24 10.83 -4.59 1.14
C THR A 24 11.20 -4.78 -0.34
N ASN A 25 12.50 -4.68 -0.64
CA ASN A 25 13.03 -4.69 -2.01
C ASN A 25 12.38 -3.61 -2.89
N VAL A 26 12.23 -2.41 -2.32
CA VAL A 26 11.71 -1.23 -3.01
C VAL A 26 12.83 -0.58 -3.81
N THR A 27 12.72 -0.66 -5.14
CA THR A 27 13.71 -0.08 -6.06
C THR A 27 13.47 1.39 -6.35
N SER A 28 12.23 1.88 -6.14
CA SER A 28 11.85 3.27 -6.31
C SER A 28 10.61 3.58 -5.48
N HIS A 29 10.72 4.54 -4.56
CA HIS A 29 9.61 4.99 -3.73
C HIS A 29 8.48 5.65 -4.56
N CYS A 30 8.84 6.36 -5.63
CA CYS A 30 7.87 6.98 -6.52
C CYS A 30 6.98 5.93 -7.21
N ILE A 31 7.58 4.82 -7.67
CA ILE A 31 6.86 3.72 -8.31
C ILE A 31 5.93 3.05 -7.30
N LEU A 32 6.44 2.78 -6.09
CA LEU A 32 5.66 2.20 -5.00
C LEU A 32 4.43 3.08 -4.67
N ALA A 33 4.63 4.37 -4.44
CA ALA A 33 3.55 5.30 -4.10
C ALA A 33 2.46 5.32 -5.20
N ARG A 34 2.86 5.36 -6.47
CA ARG A 34 1.92 5.35 -7.59
C ARG A 34 1.11 4.06 -7.66
N GLN A 35 1.80 2.92 -7.58
CA GLN A 35 1.16 1.60 -7.61
C GLN A 35 0.14 1.42 -6.48
N LEU A 36 0.46 1.94 -5.29
CA LEU A 36 -0.43 1.88 -4.13
C LEU A 36 -1.64 2.80 -4.30
N MET A 37 -1.45 4.04 -4.73
CA MET A 37 -2.58 4.96 -5.01
C MET A 37 -3.53 4.41 -6.08
N ASP A 38 -3.00 3.70 -7.09
CA ASP A 38 -3.80 3.10 -8.14
C ASP A 38 -4.69 1.95 -7.62
N VAL A 39 -4.26 1.18 -6.61
CA VAL A 39 -5.02 0.03 -6.09
C VAL A 39 -5.79 0.30 -4.81
N LEU A 40 -5.28 1.15 -3.91
CA LEU A 40 -5.94 1.52 -2.66
C LEU A 40 -6.91 2.69 -2.85
N GLY A 41 -6.86 3.34 -4.02
CA GLY A 41 -7.57 4.58 -4.31
C GLY A 41 -6.83 5.80 -3.76
N LYS A 42 -7.27 6.98 -4.19
CA LYS A 42 -6.79 8.23 -3.58
C LYS A 42 -7.39 8.32 -2.18
N PRO A 43 -6.59 8.60 -1.14
CA PRO A 43 -7.14 8.88 0.17
C PRO A 43 -8.17 10.03 0.05
N PRO A 44 -9.36 9.93 0.68
CA PRO A 44 -10.24 11.08 0.83
C PRO A 44 -9.51 12.23 1.54
N VAL A 45 -10.06 13.44 1.47
CA VAL A 45 -9.45 14.66 2.07
C VAL A 45 -9.12 14.53 3.57
N HIS A 46 -9.65 13.50 4.24
CA HIS A 46 -9.45 13.19 5.66
C HIS A 46 -8.73 11.85 5.92
N SER A 47 -8.21 11.17 4.90
CA SER A 47 -7.32 10.01 5.09
C SER A 47 -5.88 10.45 4.91
N ASP A 48 -5.07 10.17 5.91
CA ASP A 48 -3.64 10.40 5.84
C ASP A 48 -3.00 9.17 5.20
N LEU A 49 -2.39 9.33 4.02
CA LEU A 49 -1.49 8.33 3.46
C LEU A 49 -0.06 8.76 3.75
N GLU A 50 0.57 8.06 4.68
CA GLU A 50 1.97 8.27 5.01
C GLU A 50 2.83 7.17 4.38
N ILE A 51 3.93 7.59 3.76
CA ILE A 51 4.93 6.70 3.17
C ILE A 51 6.27 7.06 3.80
N LEU A 52 6.73 6.21 4.72
CA LEU A 52 7.92 6.43 5.53
C LEU A 52 8.92 5.30 5.27
N GLY A 53 10.16 5.63 4.94
CA GLY A 53 11.17 4.60 4.71
C GLY A 53 12.51 5.17 4.29
N SER A 54 13.52 4.31 4.32
CA SER A 54 14.81 4.54 3.69
C SER A 54 15.22 3.30 2.92
N ASP A 55 15.99 3.51 1.85
CA ASP A 55 16.60 2.45 1.06
C ASP A 55 15.56 1.45 0.50
N ASP A 56 15.68 0.19 0.88
CA ASP A 56 14.92 -0.93 0.33
C ASP A 56 13.62 -1.23 1.07
N THR A 57 13.38 -0.58 2.21
CA THR A 57 12.27 -0.88 3.13
C THR A 57 11.41 0.35 3.39
N TRP A 58 10.12 0.21 3.12
CA TRP A 58 9.16 1.29 3.19
C TRP A 58 7.91 0.85 3.95
N THR A 59 7.50 1.65 4.92
CA THR A 59 6.26 1.52 5.66
C THR A 59 5.23 2.46 5.06
N ILE A 60 4.05 1.93 4.77
CA ILE A 60 2.91 2.70 4.30
C ILE A 60 1.83 2.59 5.36
N ALA A 61 1.36 3.74 5.84
CA ALA A 61 0.25 3.82 6.78
C ALA A 61 -0.90 4.59 6.12
N TRP A 62 -2.12 4.09 6.24
CA TRP A 62 -3.30 4.82 5.77
C TRP A 62 -4.49 4.67 6.70
N SER A 63 -5.06 5.81 7.11
CA SER A 63 -6.20 5.90 8.04
C SER A 63 -7.54 5.70 7.33
N GLN A 64 -8.50 5.14 8.06
CA GLN A 64 -9.85 4.82 7.58
C GLN A 64 -9.86 3.98 6.28
N PRO A 65 -9.18 2.82 6.25
CA PRO A 65 -9.16 1.94 5.11
C PRO A 65 -10.58 1.48 4.75
N GLN A 66 -10.98 1.64 3.49
CA GLN A 66 -12.22 1.02 2.99
C GLN A 66 -12.08 -0.49 2.77
N LEU A 67 -10.85 -1.00 2.79
CA LEU A 67 -10.52 -2.40 2.57
C LEU A 67 -10.19 -3.08 3.90
N THR A 68 -10.60 -4.34 4.03
CA THR A 68 -10.09 -5.23 5.08
C THR A 68 -8.60 -5.50 4.87
N VAL A 69 -7.90 -5.99 5.91
CA VAL A 69 -6.48 -6.39 5.80
C VAL A 69 -6.26 -7.37 4.63
N ASP A 70 -7.11 -8.38 4.49
CA ASP A 70 -6.98 -9.39 3.43
C ASP A 70 -7.16 -8.77 2.03
N ALA A 71 -8.16 -7.90 1.87
CA ALA A 71 -8.41 -7.20 0.61
C ALA A 71 -7.28 -6.23 0.26
N ALA A 72 -6.76 -5.51 1.25
CA ALA A 72 -5.58 -4.65 1.08
C ALA A 72 -4.33 -5.47 0.72
N THR A 73 -4.14 -6.63 1.36
CA THR A 73 -3.04 -7.55 1.05
C THR A 73 -3.09 -7.97 -0.41
N ALA A 74 -4.24 -8.45 -0.89
CA ALA A 74 -4.43 -8.88 -2.26
C ALA A 74 -4.24 -7.72 -3.26
N ALA A 75 -4.75 -6.53 -2.95
CA ALA A 75 -4.61 -5.34 -3.79
C ALA A 75 -3.14 -4.91 -3.91
N ILE A 76 -2.41 -4.85 -2.80
CA ILE A 76 -0.99 -4.48 -2.78
C ILE A 76 -0.17 -5.57 -3.48
N GLN A 77 -0.42 -6.85 -3.23
CA GLN A 77 0.26 -7.94 -3.95
C GLN A 77 0.09 -7.83 -5.46
N ARG A 78 -1.11 -7.50 -5.93
CA ARG A 78 -1.37 -7.27 -7.36
C ARG A 78 -0.59 -6.07 -7.89
N ALA A 79 -0.49 -4.99 -7.11
CA ALA A 79 0.24 -3.79 -7.51
C ALA A 79 1.75 -4.01 -7.59
N LEU A 80 2.30 -4.82 -6.69
CA LEU A 80 3.73 -5.14 -6.63
C LEU A 80 4.14 -6.25 -7.59
N SER A 81 3.18 -7.06 -8.06
CA SER A 81 3.44 -8.05 -9.09
C SER A 81 3.76 -7.34 -10.40
N PRO A 82 4.84 -7.71 -11.12
CA PRO A 82 5.09 -7.17 -12.44
C PRO A 82 3.85 -7.48 -13.28
N THR A 83 3.17 -6.43 -13.76
CA THR A 83 2.17 -6.58 -14.82
C THR A 83 2.86 -7.39 -15.90
N MET A 84 2.39 -8.63 -16.15
CA MET A 84 2.67 -9.27 -17.41
C MET A 84 2.23 -8.25 -18.46
N GLN A 85 3.19 -7.60 -19.10
CA GLN A 85 2.92 -6.84 -20.29
C GLN A 85 2.23 -7.82 -21.22
N GLU A 86 0.93 -7.63 -21.44
CA GLU A 86 0.30 -8.06 -22.67
C GLU A 86 1.02 -7.31 -23.80
N ASN A 87 2.19 -7.81 -24.18
CA ASN A 87 2.63 -7.76 -25.56
C ASN A 87 1.68 -8.69 -26.33
N SER A 88 0.45 -8.24 -26.54
CA SER A 88 -0.31 -8.63 -27.72
C SER A 88 0.33 -7.89 -28.90
N THR A 89 1.46 -8.43 -29.33
CA THR A 89 2.08 -8.14 -30.62
C THR A 89 1.07 -8.45 -31.72
N ARG A 90 0.71 -7.40 -32.46
CA ARG A 90 0.36 -7.35 -33.89
C ARG A 90 -0.74 -8.26 -34.42
#